data_AF-A0A392UCH9-F1
#
_entry.id   AF-A0A392UCH9-F1
#
_cell.length_a   1.000
_cell.length_b   1.000
_cell.length_c   1.000
_cell.angle_alpha   90.00
_cell.angle_beta   90.00
_cell.angle_gamma   90.00
#
_symmetry.space_group_name_H-M   'P 1'
#
loop_
_entity.id
_entity.type
_entity.pdbx_description
1 polymer ?
#
loop_
_entity_poly.entity_id
_entity_poly.type
_entity_poly.pdbx_seq_one_letter_code
_entity_poly.pdbx_strand_id
1 'polypeptide(L)' 'MSIPAILKVLGVFPSFALILIVAVLAEVSVEFLLRFTHAGETTTYSGVMREAFGSYGAISVQVCVIVTN' A
#
# COMPACT_ATOMS: atom_id res chain seq x y z
N MET A 1 8.78 -0.07 16.01
CA MET A 1 10.14 -0.39 16.52
C MET A 1 11.12 -0.88 15.43
N SER A 2 10.75 -0.92 14.14
CA SER A 2 11.61 -1.52 13.08
C SER A 2 12.55 -0.54 12.37
N ILE A 3 12.21 0.76 12.25
CA ILE A 3 13.04 1.73 11.51
C ILE A 3 14.49 1.83 12.04
N PRO A 4 14.73 1.88 13.37
CA PRO A 4 16.11 1.89 13.89
C PRO A 4 16.90 0.61 13.56
N ALA A 5 16.23 -0.54 13.43
CA ALA A 5 16.86 -1.80 13.09
C ALA A 5 17.28 -1.86 11.62
N ILE A 6 16.45 -1.33 10.71
CA ILE A 6 16.75 -1.27 9.27
C ILE A 6 17.97 -0.36 9.03
N LEU A 7 18.01 0.81 9.68
CA LEU A 7 19.15 1.73 9.61
C LEU A 7 20.45 1.10 10.12
N LYS A 8 20.36 0.25 11.15
CA LYS A 8 21.52 -0.43 11.74
C LYS A 8 22.04 -1.59 10.88
N VAL A 9 21.16 -2.33 10.20
CA VAL A 9 21.54 -3.51 9.39
C VAL A 9 21.97 -3.13 7.98
N LEU A 10 21.25 -2.22 7.33
CA LEU A 10 21.52 -1.80 5.95
C LEU A 10 22.50 -0.63 5.88
N GLY A 11 22.57 0.19 6.92
CA GLY A 11 23.30 1.47 6.91
C GLY A 11 22.42 2.64 6.47
N VAL A 12 22.84 3.86 6.80
CA VAL A 12 22.02 5.08 6.69
C VAL A 12 21.66 5.41 5.24
N PHE A 13 22.66 5.40 4.34
CA PHE A 13 22.47 5.80 2.95
C PHE A 13 21.52 4.88 2.15
N PRO A 14 21.71 3.54 2.15
CA PRO A 14 20.80 2.65 1.43
C PRO A 14 19.40 2.61 2.08
N SER A 15 19.31 2.70 3.41
CA SER A 15 18.01 2.78 4.09
C SER A 15 17.25 4.05 3.71
N PHE A 16 17.94 5.19 3.59
CA PHE A 16 17.33 6.45 3.18
C PHE A 16 16.78 6.37 1.74
N ALA A 17 17.55 5.78 0.82
CA ALA A 17 17.07 5.53 -0.54
C ALA A 17 15.81 4.65 -0.56
N LEU A 18 15.78 3.60 0.27
CA LEU A 18 14.65 2.68 0.36
C LEU A 18 13.40 3.35 0.94
N ILE A 19 13.57 4.22 1.94
CA ILE A 19 12.48 5.05 2.48
C ILE A 19 11.89 5.96 1.40
N LEU A 20 12.73 6.61 0.58
CA LEU A 20 12.23 7.46 -0.51
C LEU A 20 11.46 6.67 -1.55
N ILE A 21 11.95 5.49 -1.93
CA ILE A 21 11.24 4.60 -2.88
C ILE A 21 9.87 4.21 -2.32
N VAL A 22 9.81 3.76 -1.06
CA VAL A 22 8.56 3.38 -0.41
C VAL A 22 7.61 4.58 -0.27
N ALA A 23 8.14 5.78 0.01
CA ALA A 23 7.34 6.99 0.11
C ALA A 23 6.65 7.33 -1.23
N VAL A 24 7.39 7.27 -2.35
CA VAL A 24 6.80 7.47 -3.69
C VAL A 24 5.76 6.38 -4.00
N LEU A 25 6.05 5.12 -3.66
CA LEU A 25 5.10 4.02 -3.85
C LEU A 25 3.82 4.22 -3.02
N ALA A 26 3.94 4.75 -1.80
CA ALA A 26 2.82 5.03 -0.92
C ALA A 26 1.97 6.19 -1.45
N GLU A 27 2.58 7.29 -1.90
CA GLU A 27 1.90 8.41 -2.58
C GLU A 27 1.06 7.91 -3.77
N VAL A 28 1.68 7.15 -4.68
CA VAL A 28 0.98 6.58 -5.84
C VAL A 28 -0.17 5.67 -5.39
N SER A 29 0.07 4.81 -4.39
CA SER A 29 -0.97 3.90 -3.88
C SER A 29 -2.16 4.66 -3.28
N VAL A 30 -1.90 5.75 -2.56
CA VAL A 30 -2.93 6.62 -1.96
C VAL A 30 -3.69 7.38 -3.04
N GLU A 31 -2.99 7.93 -4.03
CA GLU A 31 -3.63 8.61 -5.16
C GLU A 31 -4.53 7.66 -5.94
N PHE A 32 -4.07 6.43 -6.19
CA PHE A 32 -4.90 5.36 -6.75
C PHE A 32 -6.14 5.12 -5.89
N LEU A 33 -5.98 4.89 -4.59
CA LEU A 33 -7.10 4.68 -3.66
C LEU A 33 -8.10 5.83 -3.69
N LEU A 34 -7.64 7.08 -3.64
CA LEU A 34 -8.50 8.26 -3.66
C LEU A 34 -9.23 8.42 -4.99
N ARG A 35 -8.54 8.17 -6.11
CA ARG A 35 -9.15 8.25 -7.45
C ARG A 35 -10.25 7.23 -7.65
N PHE A 36 -10.08 6.02 -7.12
CA PHE A 36 -11.13 5.00 -7.16
C PHE A 36 -12.21 5.20 -6.09
N THR A 37 -11.88 5.76 -4.93
CA THR A 37 -12.85 6.15 -3.89
C THR A 37 -13.76 7.29 -4.36
N HIS A 38 -13.26 8.21 -5.18
CA HIS A 38 -14.06 9.31 -5.73
C HIS A 38 -14.92 8.88 -6.93
N ALA A 39 -14.53 7.79 -7.62
CA ALA A 39 -15.26 7.25 -8.77
C ALA A 39 -16.38 6.28 -8.37
N GLY A 40 -16.23 5.56 -7.27
CA GLY A 40 -17.26 4.69 -6.69
C GLY A 40 -17.75 5.29 -5.37
N GLU A 41 -19.01 5.72 -5.32
CA GLU A 41 -19.77 6.11 -4.12
C GLU A 41 -19.93 4.91 -3.14
N THR A 42 -18.84 4.26 -2.75
CA THR A 42 -18.84 3.02 -1.98
C THR A 42 -18.08 3.20 -0.68
N THR A 43 -18.78 2.95 0.42
CA THR A 43 -18.32 3.21 1.79
C THR A 43 -17.45 2.08 2.36
N THR A 44 -17.14 1.04 1.56
CA THR A 44 -16.43 -0.15 2.03
C THR A 44 -15.14 -0.38 1.25
N TYR A 45 -14.06 -0.69 1.98
CA TYR A 45 -12.72 -0.96 1.43
C TYR A 45 -12.71 -2.04 0.33
N SER A 46 -13.59 -3.04 0.45
CA SER A 46 -13.77 -4.11 -0.54
C SER A 46 -14.39 -3.61 -1.87
N GLY A 47 -15.29 -2.63 -1.80
CA GLY A 47 -15.87 -1.98 -2.98
C GLY A 47 -14.83 -1.20 -3.78
N VAL A 48 -14.03 -0.37 -3.10
CA VAL A 48 -12.96 0.41 -3.73
C VAL A 48 -11.91 -0.50 -4.37
N MET A 49 -11.54 -1.59 -3.69
CA MET A 49 -10.60 -2.60 -4.21
C MET A 49 -11.12 -3.34 -5.45
N ARG A 50 -12.40 -3.71 -5.47
CA ARG A 50 -13.05 -4.41 -6.59
C ARG A 50 -13.21 -3.51 -7.81
N GLU A 51 -13.38 -2.21 -7.61
CA GLU A 51 -13.51 -1.22 -8.68
C GLU A 51 -12.13 -0.79 -9.22
N ALA A 52 -11.11 -0.74 -8.37
CA ALA A 52 -9.73 -0.38 -8.72
C ALA A 52 -8.93 -1.51 -9.40
N PHE A 53 -9.06 -2.75 -8.92
CA PHE A 53 -8.27 -3.89 -9.41
C PHE A 53 -9.13 -5.01 -10.03
N GLY A 54 -10.44 -4.82 -10.13
CA GLY A 54 -11.36 -5.90 -10.52
C GLY A 54 -11.54 -6.97 -9.44
N SER A 55 -12.30 -8.02 -9.76
CA SER A 55 -12.55 -9.13 -8.82
C SER A 55 -11.27 -9.86 -8.39
N TYR A 56 -10.27 -9.93 -9.26
CA TYR A 56 -9.02 -10.64 -8.98
C TYR A 56 -8.12 -9.89 -7.99
N GLY A 57 -7.97 -8.57 -8.12
CA GLY A 57 -7.15 -7.84 -7.16
C GLY A 57 -7.81 -7.61 -5.81
N ALA A 58 -9.14 -7.53 -5.75
CA ALA A 58 -9.85 -7.56 -4.47
C ALA A 58 -9.55 -8.84 -3.68
N ILE A 59 -9.52 -9.99 -4.35
CA ILE A 59 -9.17 -11.27 -3.73
C ILE A 59 -7.69 -11.27 -3.31
N SER A 60 -6.76 -10.83 -4.17
CA SER A 60 -5.33 -10.77 -3.81
C SER A 60 -5.06 -9.90 -2.59
N VAL A 61 -5.70 -8.73 -2.49
CA VAL A 61 -5.52 -7.86 -1.33
C VAL A 61 -6.20 -8.43 -0.09
N GLN A 62 -7.37 -9.06 -0.24
CA GLN A 62 -8.02 -9.74 0.88
C GLN A 62 -7.15 -10.89 1.44
N VAL A 63 -6.47 -11.65 0.57
CA VAL A 63 -5.47 -12.65 0.99
C VAL A 63 -4.28 -12.01 1.68
N CYS A 64 -3.71 -10.92 1.13
CA CYS A 64 -2.60 -10.21 1.77
C CYS A 64 -2.97 -9.69 3.17
N VAL A 65 -4.19 -9.17 3.35
CA VAL A 65 -4.67 -8.71 4.66
C VAL A 65 -4.79 -9.87 5.65
N ILE A 66 -5.33 -11.02 5.24
CA ILE A 66 -5.44 -12.20 6.09
C ILE A 66 -4.06 -12.73 6.51
N VAL A 67 -3.06 -12.70 5.63
CA VAL A 67 -1.70 -13.15 5.95
C VAL A 67 -0.97 -12.18 6.88
N THR A 68 -1.32 -10.88 6.80
CA THR A 68 -0.63 -9.82 7.57
C THR A 68 -1.26 -9.58 8.94
N ASN A 69 -2.54 -9.90 9.13
CA ASN A 69 -3.25 -9.76 10.40
C ASN A 69 -2.99 -10.94 11.33
#